data_AF-A0A9C8GIE0-F1
#
_entry.id   AF-A0A9C8GIE0-F1
#
_cell.length_a   1.000
_cell.length_b   1.000
_cell.length_c   1.000
_cell.angle_alpha   90.00
_cell.angle_beta   90.00
_cell.angle_gamma   90.00
#
_symmetry.space_group_name_H-M   'P 1'
#
loop_
_entity.id
_entity.type
_entity.pdbx_description
1 polymer ?
#
loop_
_entity_poly.entity_id
_entity_poly.type
_entity_poly.pdbx_seq_one_letter_code
_entity_poly.pdbx_strand_id
1 'polypeptide(L)'
;MTIVWWVLGVVGALLALFLLWLGYQAIRYRRLGVIAVDYLVLQDAGDAVAYIEAHPLLLTDAAEVYIRTLLDQVWEDGDAALFVSGLIHFSLLAGYREYGPEEIDLIIDSFQRQFDALASSSWRWALALLGPLVTEGKAEIPSEQLDEALLEAMEQIMALLTPLAADEETLATQDAIVRSLRQKLAQKAEQVSSVSSQ
;
A
#
# COMPACT_ATOMS: atom_id res chain seq x y z
N MET A 1 -35.56 -37.09 34.81
CA MET A 1 -34.73 -37.62 33.70
C MET A 1 -34.85 -36.82 32.41
N THR A 2 -35.99 -36.18 32.12
CA THR A 2 -36.25 -35.41 30.88
C THR A 2 -35.40 -34.14 30.73
N ILE A 3 -35.15 -33.39 31.80
CA ILE A 3 -34.41 -32.11 31.76
C ILE A 3 -32.96 -32.29 31.27
N VAL A 4 -32.28 -33.35 31.69
CA VAL A 4 -30.88 -33.63 31.32
C VAL A 4 -30.73 -33.89 29.81
N TRP A 5 -31.69 -34.59 29.20
CA TRP A 5 -31.72 -34.83 27.75
C TRP A 5 -31.97 -33.55 26.94
N TRP A 6 -32.83 -32.65 27.45
CA TRP A 6 -33.04 -31.34 26.83
C TRP A 6 -31.79 -30.46 26.91
N VAL A 7 -31.09 -30.44 28.05
CA VAL A 7 -29.83 -29.69 28.21
C VAL A 7 -28.76 -30.22 27.26
N LEU A 8 -28.58 -31.55 27.17
CA LEU A 8 -27.65 -32.17 26.22
C LEU A 8 -28.01 -31.87 24.76
N GLY A 9 -29.28 -31.90 24.41
CA GLY A 9 -29.76 -31.55 23.07
C GLY A 9 -29.50 -30.08 22.70
N VAL A 10 -29.76 -29.15 23.62
CA VAL A 10 -29.51 -27.71 23.42
C VAL A 10 -28.02 -27.41 23.31
N VAL A 11 -27.18 -27.99 24.19
CA VAL A 11 -25.73 -27.82 24.12
C VAL A 11 -25.18 -28.38 22.80
N GLY A 12 -25.64 -29.56 22.37
CA GLY A 12 -25.26 -30.13 21.08
C GLY A 12 -25.66 -29.26 19.89
N ALA A 13 -26.88 -28.70 19.90
CA ALA A 13 -27.36 -27.80 18.85
C ALA A 13 -26.57 -26.48 18.81
N LEU A 14 -26.26 -25.88 19.97
CA LEU A 14 -25.43 -24.69 20.05
C LEU A 14 -24.01 -24.94 19.56
N LEU A 15 -23.43 -26.09 19.91
CA LEU A 15 -22.10 -26.47 19.45
C LEU A 15 -22.07 -26.69 17.92
N ALA A 16 -23.12 -27.32 17.36
CA ALA A 16 -23.26 -27.48 15.92
C ALA A 16 -23.41 -26.13 15.20
N LEU A 17 -24.23 -25.21 15.73
CA LEU A 17 -24.37 -23.85 15.20
C LEU A 17 -23.06 -23.06 15.28
N PHE A 18 -22.32 -23.20 16.38
CA PHE A 18 -21.02 -22.57 16.53
C PHE A 18 -20.00 -23.09 15.51
N LEU A 19 -19.94 -24.41 15.28
CA LEU A 19 -19.06 -25.01 14.27
C LEU A 19 -19.46 -24.57 12.85
N LEU A 20 -20.76 -24.51 12.54
CA LEU A 20 -21.25 -24.00 11.26
C LEU A 20 -20.89 -22.52 11.07
N TRP A 21 -21.02 -21.72 12.13
CA TRP A 21 -20.61 -20.32 12.12
C TRP A 21 -19.11 -20.16 11.89
N LEU A 22 -18.26 -20.94 12.58
CA LEU A 22 -16.81 -20.95 12.35
C LEU A 22 -16.46 -21.37 10.92
N GLY A 23 -17.11 -22.40 10.40
CA GLY A 23 -16.92 -22.85 9.01
C GLY A 23 -17.31 -21.77 8.00
N TYR A 24 -18.43 -21.08 8.23
CA TYR A 24 -18.85 -19.95 7.40
C TYR A 24 -17.83 -18.80 7.45
N GLN A 25 -17.34 -18.44 8.65
CA GLN A 25 -16.32 -17.41 8.79
C GLN A 25 -15.04 -17.81 8.06
N ALA A 26 -14.56 -19.04 8.21
CA ALA A 26 -13.36 -19.52 7.52
C ALA A 26 -13.49 -19.42 5.99
N ILE A 27 -14.64 -19.78 5.43
CA ILE A 27 -14.91 -19.64 3.99
C ILE A 27 -14.95 -18.16 3.59
N ARG A 28 -15.59 -17.32 4.40
CA ARG A 28 -15.69 -15.88 4.15
C ARG A 28 -14.31 -15.21 4.16
N TYR A 29 -13.46 -15.50 5.15
CA TYR A 29 -12.09 -14.98 5.22
C TYR A 29 -11.22 -15.48 4.07
N ARG A 30 -11.34 -16.76 3.70
CA ARG A 30 -10.63 -17.30 2.53
C ARG A 30 -11.03 -16.59 1.24
N ARG A 31 -12.33 -16.34 1.03
CA ARG A 31 -12.82 -15.58 -0.12
C ARG A 31 -12.32 -14.14 -0.10
N LEU A 32 -12.37 -13.49 1.06
CA LEU A 32 -11.87 -12.14 1.23
C LEU A 32 -10.37 -12.05 0.87
N GLY A 33 -9.55 -13.01 1.31
CA GLY A 33 -8.13 -13.04 0.98
C GLY A 33 -7.87 -13.09 -0.52
N VAL A 34 -8.59 -13.96 -1.26
CA VAL A 34 -8.48 -14.03 -2.73
C VAL A 34 -8.90 -12.70 -3.38
N ILE A 35 -10.07 -12.18 -3.00
CA ILE A 35 -10.60 -10.94 -3.56
C ILE A 35 -9.65 -9.75 -3.30
N ALA A 36 -9.11 -9.64 -2.09
CA ALA A 36 -8.19 -8.57 -1.72
C ALA A 36 -6.87 -8.65 -2.49
N VAL A 37 -6.29 -9.86 -2.63
CA VAL A 37 -5.05 -10.02 -3.40
C VAL A 37 -5.27 -9.72 -4.88
N ASP A 38 -6.36 -10.23 -5.47
CA ASP A 38 -6.70 -9.96 -6.86
C ASP A 38 -6.96 -8.46 -7.11
N TYR A 39 -7.54 -7.75 -6.14
CA TYR A 39 -7.71 -6.31 -6.19
C TYR A 39 -6.37 -5.56 -6.16
N LEU A 40 -5.45 -5.93 -5.27
CA LEU A 40 -4.17 -5.22 -5.05
C LEU A 40 -3.16 -5.35 -6.20
N VAL A 41 -3.41 -6.24 -7.17
CA VAL A 41 -2.54 -6.43 -8.34
C VAL A 41 -3.05 -5.71 -9.58
N LEU A 42 -4.20 -5.04 -9.50
CA LEU A 42 -4.72 -4.24 -10.61
C LEU A 42 -3.79 -3.05 -10.88
N GLN A 43 -3.69 -2.65 -12.14
CA GLN A 43 -2.79 -1.56 -12.58
C GLN A 43 -3.54 -0.41 -13.23
N ASP A 44 -4.86 -0.53 -13.33
CA ASP A 44 -5.74 0.48 -13.91
C ASP A 44 -6.77 0.88 -12.83
N ALA A 45 -6.93 2.18 -12.63
CA ALA A 45 -7.82 2.72 -11.61
C ALA A 45 -9.29 2.44 -11.95
N GLY A 46 -9.67 2.44 -13.23
CA GLY A 46 -11.02 2.11 -13.67
C GLY A 46 -11.34 0.64 -13.43
N ASP A 47 -10.42 -0.26 -13.78
CA ASP A 47 -10.56 -1.70 -13.48
C ASP A 47 -10.64 -1.95 -11.97
N ALA A 48 -9.83 -1.24 -11.17
CA ALA A 48 -9.86 -1.33 -9.72
C ALA A 48 -11.22 -0.89 -9.13
N VAL A 49 -11.79 0.22 -9.62
CA VAL A 49 -13.12 0.68 -9.20
C VAL A 49 -14.21 -0.32 -9.61
N ALA A 50 -14.20 -0.78 -10.86
CA ALA A 50 -15.14 -1.80 -11.33
C ALA A 50 -15.04 -3.10 -10.52
N TYR A 51 -13.83 -3.45 -10.07
CA TYR A 51 -13.60 -4.60 -9.21
C TYR A 51 -14.18 -4.41 -7.80
N ILE A 52 -14.06 -3.21 -7.22
CA ILE A 52 -14.69 -2.84 -5.94
C ILE A 52 -16.21 -3.02 -6.03
N GLU A 53 -16.84 -2.50 -7.10
CA GLU A 53 -18.28 -2.63 -7.34
C GLU A 53 -18.74 -4.09 -7.43
N ALA A 54 -17.97 -4.91 -8.15
CA ALA A 54 -18.25 -6.33 -8.31
C ALA A 54 -18.07 -7.13 -7.00
N HIS A 55 -17.29 -6.61 -6.04
CA HIS A 55 -16.94 -7.32 -4.81
C HIS A 55 -17.20 -6.50 -3.53
N PRO A 56 -18.47 -6.36 -3.09
CA PRO A 56 -18.84 -5.59 -1.90
C PRO A 56 -18.15 -6.02 -0.59
N LEU A 57 -17.58 -7.23 -0.55
CA LEU A 57 -16.77 -7.69 0.58
C LEU A 57 -15.56 -6.78 0.85
N LEU A 58 -15.02 -6.12 -0.18
CA LEU A 58 -13.92 -5.15 -0.05
C LEU A 58 -14.31 -3.90 0.74
N LEU A 59 -15.60 -3.55 0.76
CA LEU A 59 -16.10 -2.35 1.45
C LEU A 59 -16.42 -2.61 2.93
N THR A 60 -16.01 -3.77 3.47
CA THR A 60 -16.23 -4.13 4.87
C THR A 60 -15.02 -3.80 5.74
N ASP A 61 -15.24 -3.50 7.01
CA ASP A 61 -14.15 -3.25 7.98
C ASP A 61 -13.19 -4.45 8.10
N ALA A 62 -13.68 -5.66 7.84
CA ALA A 62 -12.83 -6.86 7.81
C ALA A 62 -11.82 -6.83 6.65
N ALA A 63 -12.21 -6.31 5.48
CA ALA A 63 -11.31 -6.12 4.35
C ALA A 63 -10.28 -5.04 4.63
N GLU A 64 -10.70 -3.94 5.25
CA GLU A 64 -9.80 -2.85 5.64
C GLU A 64 -8.71 -3.35 6.60
N VAL A 65 -9.10 -4.03 7.67
CA VAL A 65 -8.16 -4.63 8.64
C VAL A 65 -7.24 -5.64 7.95
N TYR A 66 -7.77 -6.47 7.06
CA TYR A 66 -6.99 -7.47 6.35
C TYR A 66 -5.95 -6.84 5.41
N ILE A 67 -6.35 -5.89 4.58
CA ILE A 67 -5.45 -5.20 3.65
C ILE A 67 -4.39 -4.41 4.44
N ARG A 68 -4.78 -3.69 5.50
CA ARG A 68 -3.81 -3.00 6.36
C ARG A 68 -2.78 -3.96 6.96
N THR A 69 -3.22 -5.12 7.45
CA THR A 69 -2.31 -6.15 7.99
C THR A 69 -1.33 -6.64 6.93
N LEU A 70 -1.78 -6.82 5.68
CA LEU A 70 -0.90 -7.18 4.57
C LEU A 70 0.12 -6.08 4.27
N LEU A 71 -0.31 -4.82 4.27
CA LEU A 71 0.58 -3.68 4.05
C LEU A 71 1.63 -3.55 5.15
N ASP A 72 1.22 -3.66 6.42
CA ASP A 72 2.15 -3.62 7.55
C ASP A 72 3.21 -4.72 7.44
N GLN A 73 2.81 -5.94 7.07
CA GLN A 73 3.75 -7.04 6.85
C GLN A 73 4.71 -6.76 5.69
N VAL A 74 4.20 -6.26 4.57
CA VAL A 74 5.02 -5.92 3.38
C VAL A 74 6.03 -4.80 3.71
N TRP A 75 5.64 -3.83 4.53
CA TRP A 75 6.54 -2.78 5.01
C TRP A 75 7.64 -3.34 5.92
N GLU A 76 7.28 -4.20 6.87
CA GLU A 76 8.24 -4.88 7.75
C GLU A 76 9.23 -5.75 6.98
N ASP A 77 8.78 -6.39 5.89
CA ASP A 77 9.61 -7.18 4.98
C ASP A 77 10.51 -6.31 4.07
N GLY A 78 10.32 -4.98 4.07
CA GLY A 78 11.12 -4.03 3.29
C GLY A 78 10.75 -3.92 1.82
N ASP A 79 9.62 -4.48 1.39
CA ASP A 79 9.15 -4.37 0.00
C ASP A 79 8.36 -3.07 -0.19
N ALA A 80 9.11 -1.96 -0.26
CA ALA A 80 8.54 -0.62 -0.44
C ALA A 80 7.68 -0.50 -1.72
N ALA A 81 8.00 -1.26 -2.77
CA ALA A 81 7.25 -1.20 -4.02
C ALA A 81 5.85 -1.79 -3.87
N LEU A 82 5.76 -2.98 -3.28
CA LEU A 82 4.47 -3.61 -2.99
C LEU A 82 3.69 -2.83 -1.94
N PHE A 83 4.37 -2.24 -0.94
CA PHE A 83 3.72 -1.38 0.05
C PHE A 83 3.07 -0.16 -0.58
N VAL A 84 3.82 0.62 -1.35
CA VAL A 84 3.30 1.85 -1.98
C VAL A 84 2.20 1.53 -2.99
N SER A 85 2.36 0.47 -3.78
CA SER A 85 1.31 0.01 -4.69
C SER A 85 0.02 -0.35 -3.95
N GLY A 86 0.14 -1.12 -2.86
CA GLY A 86 -1.02 -1.52 -2.07
C GLY A 86 -1.64 -0.36 -1.30
N LEU A 87 -0.84 0.64 -0.90
CA LEU A 87 -1.31 1.86 -0.26
C LEU A 87 -2.13 2.74 -1.22
N ILE A 88 -1.73 2.84 -2.49
CA ILE A 88 -2.50 3.53 -3.54
C ILE A 88 -3.88 2.85 -3.68
N HIS A 89 -3.91 1.52 -3.77
CA HIS A 89 -5.16 0.75 -3.80
C HIS A 89 -6.01 0.92 -2.55
N PHE A 90 -5.38 0.92 -1.37
CA PHE A 90 -6.09 1.11 -0.11
C PHE A 90 -6.70 2.51 -0.02
N SER A 91 -5.99 3.53 -0.51
CA SER A 91 -6.49 4.91 -0.58
C SER A 91 -7.64 5.05 -1.59
N LEU A 92 -7.57 4.36 -2.73
CA LEU A 92 -8.67 4.29 -3.68
C LEU A 92 -9.92 3.65 -3.06
N LEU A 93 -9.75 2.56 -2.32
CA LEU A 93 -10.84 1.88 -1.61
C LEU A 93 -11.47 2.79 -0.54
N ALA A 94 -10.65 3.52 0.22
CA ALA A 94 -11.12 4.49 1.21
C ALA A 94 -11.88 5.65 0.55
N GLY A 95 -11.34 6.20 -0.55
CA GLY A 95 -11.99 7.23 -1.34
C GLY A 95 -13.34 6.75 -1.90
N TYR A 96 -13.41 5.52 -2.42
CA TYR A 96 -14.67 4.93 -2.87
C TYR A 96 -15.70 4.79 -1.74
N ARG A 97 -15.28 4.41 -0.53
CA ARG A 97 -16.18 4.33 0.64
C ARG A 97 -16.69 5.70 1.07
N GLU A 98 -15.86 6.74 0.98
CA GLU A 98 -16.19 8.09 1.44
C GLU A 98 -17.09 8.84 0.44
N TYR A 99 -16.71 8.83 -0.84
CA TYR A 99 -17.36 9.65 -1.87
C TYR A 99 -18.39 8.88 -2.70
N GLY A 100 -18.31 7.55 -2.71
CA GLY A 100 -19.20 6.69 -3.49
C GLY A 100 -18.95 6.75 -5.00
N PRO A 101 -19.74 5.99 -5.79
CA PRO A 101 -19.53 5.85 -7.23
C PRO A 101 -19.80 7.12 -8.04
N GLU A 102 -20.56 8.08 -7.51
CA GLU A 102 -20.93 9.30 -8.25
C GLU A 102 -19.76 10.30 -8.35
N GLU A 103 -18.86 10.27 -7.37
CA GLU A 103 -17.72 11.19 -7.28
C GLU A 103 -16.38 10.49 -7.56
N ILE A 104 -16.36 9.15 -7.65
CA ILE A 104 -15.12 8.40 -7.89
C ILE A 104 -14.50 8.71 -9.25
N ASP A 105 -15.31 8.96 -10.27
CA ASP A 105 -14.85 9.30 -11.62
C ASP A 105 -13.93 10.52 -11.62
N LEU A 106 -14.13 11.45 -10.69
CA LEU A 106 -13.32 12.67 -10.55
C LEU A 106 -11.93 12.38 -9.96
N ILE A 107 -11.78 11.28 -9.24
CA ILE A 107 -10.50 10.89 -8.59
C ILE A 107 -9.80 9.74 -9.31
N ILE A 108 -10.48 9.00 -10.20
CA ILE A 108 -9.88 7.96 -11.06
C ILE A 108 -8.65 8.51 -11.80
N ASP A 109 -8.74 9.68 -12.43
CA ASP A 109 -7.60 10.29 -13.14
C ASP A 109 -6.40 10.59 -12.23
N SER A 110 -6.65 10.86 -10.95
CA SER A 110 -5.59 11.07 -9.96
C SER A 110 -4.91 9.75 -9.61
N PHE A 111 -5.69 8.70 -9.37
CA PHE A 111 -5.17 7.37 -9.08
C PHE A 111 -4.50 6.72 -10.29
N GLN A 112 -5.04 6.93 -11.49
CA GLN A 112 -4.43 6.44 -12.73
C GLN A 112 -3.03 7.02 -12.92
N ARG A 113 -2.84 8.32 -12.66
CA ARG A 113 -1.50 8.92 -12.69
C ARG A 113 -0.55 8.29 -11.67
N GLN A 114 -1.03 7.87 -10.51
CA GLN A 114 -0.22 7.17 -9.51
C GLN A 114 0.13 5.74 -9.98
N PHE A 115 -0.80 5.03 -10.61
CA PHE A 115 -0.52 3.72 -11.22
C PHE A 115 0.47 3.81 -12.38
N ASP A 116 0.31 4.79 -13.26
CA ASP A 116 1.25 5.07 -14.35
C ASP A 116 2.64 5.41 -13.79
N ALA A 117 2.69 6.18 -12.70
CA ALA A 117 3.92 6.52 -12.02
C ALA A 117 4.63 5.29 -11.46
N LEU A 118 3.92 4.33 -10.83
CA LEU A 118 4.48 3.05 -10.37
C LEU A 118 5.18 2.26 -11.50
N ALA A 119 4.67 2.34 -12.72
CA ALA A 119 5.26 1.66 -13.88
C ALA A 119 6.54 2.35 -14.39
N SER A 120 6.74 3.63 -14.06
CA SER A 120 7.89 4.41 -14.49
C SER A 120 9.22 3.87 -13.95
N SER A 121 10.30 4.06 -14.71
CA SER A 121 11.63 3.60 -14.30
C SER A 121 12.16 4.35 -13.07
N SER A 122 11.86 5.65 -12.95
CA SER A 122 12.29 6.49 -11.82
C SER A 122 11.63 6.08 -10.52
N TRP A 123 10.31 5.81 -10.53
CA TRP A 123 9.61 5.30 -9.34
C TRP A 123 10.06 3.91 -8.95
N ARG A 124 10.21 2.98 -9.91
CA ARG A 124 10.73 1.64 -9.59
C ARG A 124 12.11 1.71 -8.94
N TRP A 125 12.95 2.61 -9.41
CA TRP A 125 14.26 2.81 -8.81
C TRP A 125 14.18 3.49 -7.43
N ALA A 126 13.36 4.52 -7.28
CA ALA A 126 13.10 5.17 -5.98
C ALA A 126 12.61 4.19 -4.91
N LEU A 127 11.66 3.32 -5.28
CA LEU A 127 11.12 2.27 -4.41
C LEU A 127 12.17 1.22 -4.07
N ALA A 128 13.03 0.85 -5.03
CA ALA A 128 14.15 -0.06 -4.78
C ALA A 128 15.20 0.53 -3.82
N LEU A 129 15.35 1.85 -3.76
CA LEU A 129 16.22 2.53 -2.79
C LEU A 129 15.57 2.65 -1.41
N LEU A 130 14.24 2.81 -1.35
CA LEU A 130 13.49 2.92 -0.11
C LEU A 130 13.53 1.64 0.73
N GLY A 131 13.43 0.46 0.11
CA GLY A 131 13.44 -0.82 0.84
C GLY A 131 14.64 -0.96 1.79
N PRO A 132 15.89 -0.87 1.29
CA PRO A 132 17.10 -0.90 2.12
C PRO A 132 17.18 0.25 3.14
N LEU A 133 16.62 1.43 2.85
CA LEU A 133 16.56 2.52 3.83
C LEU A 133 15.68 2.15 5.02
N VAL A 134 14.56 1.46 4.77
CA VAL A 134 13.61 1.04 5.81
C VAL A 134 14.19 -0.11 6.65
N THR A 135 14.81 -1.10 6.02
CA THR A 135 15.30 -2.30 6.72
C THR A 135 16.70 -2.15 7.32
N GLU A 136 17.60 -1.43 6.64
CA GLU A 136 19.03 -1.36 7.00
C GLU A 136 19.47 0.04 7.44
N GLY A 137 18.60 1.05 7.34
CA GLY A 137 18.90 2.45 7.67
C GLY A 137 19.94 3.09 6.75
N LYS A 138 20.27 2.44 5.63
CA LYS A 138 21.30 2.86 4.68
C LYS A 138 20.92 2.47 3.26
N ALA A 139 20.81 3.45 2.36
CA ALA A 139 20.91 3.20 0.93
C ALA A 139 22.15 3.87 0.37
N GLU A 140 22.98 3.09 -0.30
CA GLU A 140 24.02 3.63 -1.16
C GLU A 140 23.38 3.98 -2.51
N ILE A 141 23.43 5.25 -2.87
CA ILE A 141 22.86 5.75 -4.13
C ILE A 141 24.02 5.94 -5.11
N PRO A 142 24.11 5.12 -6.18
CA PRO A 142 25.13 5.27 -7.20
C PRO A 142 25.01 6.64 -7.88
N SER A 143 26.10 7.42 -7.89
CA SER A 143 26.11 8.80 -8.44
C SER A 143 25.73 8.87 -9.92
N GLU A 144 25.94 7.78 -10.67
CA GLU A 144 25.62 7.68 -12.09
C GLU A 144 24.13 7.75 -12.37
N GLN A 145 23.32 7.12 -11.51
CA GLN A 145 21.87 7.01 -11.67
C GLN A 145 21.12 8.19 -11.05
N LEU A 146 21.76 8.98 -10.18
CA LEU A 146 21.15 10.15 -9.55
C LEU A 146 20.85 11.25 -10.58
N ASP A 147 19.57 11.44 -10.89
CA ASP A 147 19.03 12.47 -11.79
C ASP A 147 17.78 13.16 -11.19
N GLU A 148 17.27 14.18 -11.89
CA GLU A 148 16.11 14.96 -11.44
C GLU A 148 14.84 14.10 -11.38
N ALA A 149 14.69 13.14 -12.31
CA ALA A 149 13.54 12.26 -12.38
C ALA A 149 13.45 11.32 -11.17
N LEU A 150 14.57 10.82 -10.65
CA LEU A 150 14.59 10.12 -9.37
C LEU A 150 14.17 11.03 -8.23
N LEU A 151 14.71 12.24 -8.16
CA LEU A 151 14.41 13.16 -7.07
C LEU A 151 12.91 13.46 -7.03
N GLU A 152 12.31 13.77 -8.17
CA GLU A 152 10.87 13.97 -8.29
C GLU A 152 10.07 12.72 -7.87
N ALA A 153 10.48 11.53 -8.31
CA ALA A 153 9.84 10.28 -7.90
C ALA A 153 9.94 10.06 -6.38
N MET A 154 11.11 10.33 -5.79
CA MET A 154 11.30 10.21 -4.34
C MET A 154 10.45 11.21 -3.57
N GLU A 155 10.36 12.45 -4.00
CA GLU A 155 9.53 13.47 -3.38
C GLU A 155 8.04 13.10 -3.44
N GLN A 156 7.58 12.58 -4.58
CA GLN A 156 6.19 12.12 -4.74
C GLN A 156 5.88 10.91 -3.83
N ILE A 157 6.79 9.93 -3.74
CA ILE A 157 6.60 8.77 -2.84
C ILE A 157 6.62 9.22 -1.39
N MET A 158 7.55 10.09 -0.97
CA MET A 158 7.60 10.60 0.40
C MET A 158 6.34 11.40 0.76
N ALA A 159 5.83 12.23 -0.17
CA ALA A 159 4.56 12.94 0.03
C ALA A 159 3.38 11.98 0.23
N LEU A 160 3.38 10.84 -0.45
CA LEU A 160 2.37 9.79 -0.30
C LEU A 160 2.51 9.01 1.02
N LEU A 161 3.73 8.87 1.54
CA LEU A 161 4.02 8.24 2.83
C LEU A 161 3.83 9.19 4.04
N THR A 162 3.89 10.50 3.83
CA THR A 162 3.85 11.53 4.89
C THR A 162 2.62 11.40 5.81
N PRO A 163 1.38 11.19 5.30
CA PRO A 163 0.20 11.05 6.16
C PRO A 163 0.22 9.80 7.04
N LEU A 164 1.07 8.82 6.73
CA LEU A 164 1.21 7.56 7.46
C LEU A 164 2.33 7.58 8.49
N ALA A 165 3.19 8.60 8.47
CA ALA A 165 4.26 8.71 9.45
C ALA A 165 3.65 8.90 10.85
N ALA A 166 3.79 7.87 11.68
CA ALA A 166 3.19 7.81 13.01
C ALA A 166 3.91 8.72 14.02
N ASP A 167 5.15 9.13 13.74
CA ASP A 167 6.01 9.88 14.64
C ASP A 167 6.92 10.90 13.91
N GLU A 168 7.39 11.90 14.66
CA GLU A 168 8.25 12.97 14.16
C GLU A 168 9.63 12.48 13.69
N GLU A 169 10.10 11.34 14.20
CA GLU A 169 11.39 10.75 13.81
C GLU A 169 11.34 10.16 12.40
N THR A 170 10.23 9.52 12.06
CA THR A 170 9.94 9.01 10.71
C THR A 170 9.88 10.17 9.70
N LEU A 171 9.19 11.25 10.04
CA LEU A 171 9.13 12.46 9.20
C LEU A 171 10.52 13.10 9.01
N ALA A 172 11.30 13.23 10.09
CA ALA A 172 12.66 13.77 10.03
C ALA A 172 13.59 12.90 9.15
N THR A 173 13.38 11.58 9.16
CA THR A 173 14.11 10.63 8.32
C THR A 173 13.77 10.80 6.84
N GLN A 174 12.48 10.94 6.51
CA GLN A 174 12.01 11.22 5.14
C GLN A 174 12.62 12.54 4.62
N ASP A 175 12.58 13.61 5.42
CA ASP A 175 13.17 14.90 5.10
C ASP A 175 14.69 14.83 4.89
N ALA A 176 15.39 14.05 5.72
CA ALA A 176 16.84 13.87 5.63
C ALA A 176 17.22 13.15 4.33
N ILE A 177 16.44 12.16 3.90
CA ILE A 177 16.64 11.44 2.63
C ILE A 177 16.50 12.40 1.45
N VAL A 178 15.40 13.17 1.37
CA VAL A 178 15.17 14.13 0.28
C VAL A 178 16.25 15.20 0.24
N ARG A 179 16.64 15.72 1.41
CA ARG A 179 17.73 16.72 1.51
C ARG A 179 19.06 16.17 1.04
N SER A 180 19.39 14.92 1.41
CA SER A 180 20.63 14.27 0.97
C SER A 180 20.65 14.06 -0.55
N LEU A 181 19.52 13.63 -1.14
CA LEU A 181 19.36 13.48 -2.58
C LEU A 181 19.59 14.80 -3.32
N ARG A 182 18.92 15.88 -2.89
CA ARG A 182 19.12 17.23 -3.44
C ARG A 182 20.57 17.69 -3.37
N GLN A 183 21.24 17.46 -2.24
CA GLN A 183 22.63 17.85 -2.05
C GLN A 183 23.56 17.08 -3.00
N LYS A 184 23.38 15.76 -3.14
CA LYS A 184 24.18 14.94 -4.05
C LYS A 184 23.95 15.32 -5.51
N LEU A 185 22.73 15.70 -5.88
CA LEU A 185 22.38 16.12 -7.24
C LEU A 185 23.04 17.47 -7.58
N ALA A 186 23.00 18.43 -6.65
CA ALA A 186 23.71 19.70 -6.78
C ALA A 186 25.24 19.51 -6.95
N GLN A 187 25.84 18.62 -6.14
CA GLN A 187 27.28 18.29 -6.25
C GLN A 187 27.63 17.69 -7.62
N LYS A 188 26.78 16.82 -8.16
CA LYS A 188 26.96 16.24 -9.50
C LYS A 188 26.90 17.32 -10.58
N ALA A 189 25.97 18.28 -10.49
CA ALA A 189 25.86 19.39 -11.43
C ALA A 189 27.09 20.33 -11.40
N GLU A 190 27.63 20.60 -10.20
CA GLU A 190 28.86 21.38 -10.02
C GLU A 190 30.10 20.65 -10.59
N GLN A 191 30.18 19.32 -10.42
CA GLN A 191 31.27 18.52 -11.02
C GLN A 191 31.19 18.48 -12.55
N VAL A 192 30.00 18.36 -13.14
CA VAL A 192 29.84 18.35 -14.60
C VAL A 192 30.17 19.73 -15.20
N SER A 193 29.79 20.82 -14.54
CA SER A 193 30.09 22.19 -15.03
C SER A 193 31.57 22.56 -14.93
N SER A 194 32.29 22.07 -13.91
CA SER A 194 33.74 22.27 -13.76
C SER A 194 34.59 21.48 -14.76
N VAL A 195 34.14 20.29 -15.18
CA VAL A 195 34.80 19.48 -16.23
C VAL A 195 34.58 20.06 -17.63
N SER A 196 33.42 20.66 -17.91
CA SER A 196 33.13 21.28 -19.22
C SER A 196 33.79 22.65 -19.44
N SER A 197 34.43 23.21 -18.40
CA SER A 197 35.10 24.52 -18.43
C SER A 197 36.63 24.42 -18.60
N GLN A 198 37.17 23.20 -18.76
CA GLN A 198 38.58 22.89 -19.06
C GLN A 198 38.72 22.43 -20.51
#